data_AF-A0A2J7PHE1-F1
#
_entry.id   AF-A0A2J7PHE1-F1
#
_cell.length_a   1.000
_cell.length_b   1.000
_cell.length_c   1.000
_cell.angle_alpha   90.00
_cell.angle_beta   90.00
_cell.angle_gamma   90.00
#
_symmetry.space_group_name_H-M   'P 1'
#
loop_
_entity.id
_entity.type
_entity.pdbx_description
1 polymer ?
#
loop_
_entity_poly.entity_id
_entity_poly.type
_entity_poly.pdbx_seq_one_letter_code
_entity_poly.pdbx_strand_id
1 'polypeptide(L)'
;MNYTMLDWKISHRFVTGTNILGLVVFATVLGITLAKMAEKGKPLLIFFETLGGAMLIITYWVIWISPIGIFFLVAAKVLEMESFEVIVGQLGMYFTTVLLGLFIHGFVVIPLYYSICTRKLPFRFIVNMSQALFTAFGTGSSNATLPISMSCLEEKNEVDPRVVRFVMPIGATINMDGTALYEAVAAIFISQVRNMTLSIGQLLAMSITATAASIGAAGIPQAGLVTMVMVLDTVGLPPEDVTLIIAVDWLLDRFRTTINVLGDSIGAGIVDHLSKSELLKLGQPNPDTDKVGSQNGEVNAEEAEWHTTAM
;
A
#
# COMPACT_ATOMS: atom_id res chain seq x y z
N MET A 1 34.41 3.65 23.36
CA MET A 1 33.90 2.44 24.03
C MET A 1 33.78 1.36 22.96
N ASN A 2 34.48 0.23 23.13
CA ASN A 2 34.43 -0.88 22.18
C ASN A 2 33.21 -1.74 22.50
N TYR A 3 32.05 -1.41 21.91
CA TYR A 3 30.92 -2.34 21.87
C TYR A 3 31.13 -3.28 20.69
N THR A 4 31.17 -4.57 20.95
CA THR A 4 31.13 -5.57 19.87
C THR A 4 29.66 -5.85 19.54
N MET A 5 29.33 -6.24 18.29
CA MET A 5 27.93 -6.59 17.93
C MET A 5 27.33 -7.70 18.82
N LEU A 6 28.17 -8.45 19.54
CA LEU A 6 27.76 -9.48 20.51
C LEU A 6 27.21 -8.90 21.82
N ASP A 7 27.48 -7.63 22.13
CA ASP A 7 27.01 -6.95 23.36
C ASP A 7 25.59 -6.37 23.22
N TRP A 8 25.04 -6.37 21.99
CA TRP A 8 23.71 -5.85 21.71
C TRP A 8 22.64 -6.88 22.12
N LYS A 9 21.97 -6.63 23.25
CA LYS A 9 20.80 -7.42 23.64
C LYS A 9 19.63 -7.08 22.71
N ILE A 10 19.31 -7.99 21.81
CA ILE A 10 18.07 -7.92 21.01
C ILE A 10 16.89 -7.93 21.99
N SER A 11 16.17 -6.81 22.04
CA SER A 11 14.93 -6.68 22.80
C SER A 11 13.75 -6.61 21.83
N HIS A 12 12.60 -7.13 22.24
CA HIS A 12 11.38 -7.04 21.46
C HIS A 12 10.32 -6.35 22.32
N ARG A 13 9.47 -5.55 21.66
CA ARG A 13 8.24 -5.02 22.26
C ARG A 13 7.12 -5.22 21.26
N PHE A 14 6.02 -5.80 21.73
CA PHE A 14 4.78 -5.78 20.96
C PHE A 14 4.20 -4.38 21.04
N VAL A 15 4.13 -3.72 19.89
CA VAL A 15 3.51 -2.40 19.76
C VAL A 15 2.06 -2.58 19.34
N THR A 16 1.17 -1.77 19.91
CA THR A 16 -0.24 -1.77 19.56
C THR A 16 -0.43 -1.27 18.12
N GLY A 17 -1.05 -2.07 17.26
CA GLY A 17 -1.33 -1.72 15.87
C GLY A 17 -1.77 -2.93 15.05
N THR A 18 -2.46 -2.69 13.94
CA THR A 18 -2.89 -3.77 13.03
C THR A 18 -1.73 -4.27 12.19
N ASN A 19 -1.42 -5.56 12.26
CA ASN A 19 -0.37 -6.19 11.44
C ASN A 19 -0.93 -6.61 10.06
N ILE A 20 -1.04 -5.65 9.14
CA ILE A 20 -1.60 -5.90 7.79
C ILE A 20 -0.74 -6.89 7.01
N LEU A 21 0.58 -6.75 7.01
CA LEU A 21 1.49 -7.66 6.29
C LEU A 21 1.33 -9.10 6.78
N GLY A 22 1.28 -9.31 8.09
CA GLY A 22 1.05 -10.63 8.67
C GLY A 22 -0.31 -11.22 8.27
N LEU A 23 -1.36 -10.40 8.22
CA LEU A 23 -2.68 -10.81 7.74
C LEU A 23 -2.66 -11.19 6.26
N VAL A 24 -1.94 -10.45 5.41
CA VAL A 24 -1.80 -10.76 3.97
C VAL A 24 -1.05 -12.08 3.76
N VAL A 25 0.05 -12.30 4.49
CA VAL A 25 0.80 -13.56 4.42
C VAL A 25 -0.08 -14.73 4.83
N PHE A 26 -0.80 -14.60 5.95
CA PHE A 26 -1.74 -15.62 6.40
C PHE A 26 -2.86 -15.87 5.39
N ALA A 27 -3.50 -14.82 4.87
CA ALA A 27 -4.58 -14.92 3.89
C ALA A 27 -4.11 -15.58 2.59
N THR A 28 -2.89 -15.31 2.15
CA THR A 28 -2.28 -15.94 0.96
C THR A 28 -2.07 -17.43 1.18
N VAL A 29 -1.47 -17.82 2.30
CA VAL A 29 -1.27 -19.23 2.65
C VAL A 29 -2.60 -19.97 2.79
N LEU A 30 -3.60 -19.33 3.42
CA LEU A 30 -4.94 -19.88 3.57
C LEU A 30 -5.61 -20.07 2.21
N GLY A 31 -5.55 -19.06 1.33
CA GLY A 31 -6.10 -19.12 -0.03
C GLY A 31 -5.50 -20.26 -0.85
N ILE A 32 -4.17 -20.41 -0.83
CA ILE A 32 -3.47 -21.52 -1.50
C ILE A 32 -3.89 -22.88 -0.91
N THR A 33 -4.04 -22.96 0.42
CA THR A 33 -4.46 -24.18 1.11
C THR A 33 -5.89 -24.57 0.73
N LEU A 34 -6.83 -23.63 0.74
CA LEU A 34 -8.22 -23.87 0.32
C LEU A 34 -8.30 -24.29 -1.15
N ALA A 35 -7.49 -23.69 -2.03
CA ALA A 35 -7.41 -24.09 -3.43
C ALA A 35 -6.93 -25.54 -3.59
N LYS A 36 -5.94 -25.98 -2.78
CA LYS A 36 -5.47 -27.38 -2.78
C LYS A 36 -6.48 -28.38 -2.22
N MET A 37 -7.42 -27.93 -1.37
CA MET A 37 -8.46 -28.79 -0.80
C MET A 37 -9.61 -29.10 -1.79
N ALA A 38 -9.61 -28.46 -2.98
CA ALA A 38 -10.61 -28.65 -4.02
C ALA A 38 -12.05 -28.55 -3.46
N GLU A 39 -12.90 -29.57 -3.70
CA GLU A 39 -14.30 -29.60 -3.27
C GLU A 39 -14.49 -29.35 -1.77
N LYS A 40 -13.58 -29.86 -0.92
CA LYS A 40 -13.68 -29.68 0.54
C LYS A 40 -13.43 -28.23 0.98
N GLY A 41 -12.69 -27.45 0.19
CA GLY A 41 -12.40 -26.05 0.45
C GLY A 41 -13.49 -25.08 -0.01
N LYS A 42 -14.39 -25.50 -0.92
CA LYS A 42 -15.40 -24.65 -1.55
C LYS A 42 -16.29 -23.88 -0.58
N PRO A 43 -16.81 -24.46 0.52
CA PRO A 43 -17.68 -23.72 1.44
C PRO A 43 -17.00 -22.48 2.05
N LEU A 44 -15.73 -22.62 2.45
CA LEU A 44 -14.95 -21.51 2.99
C LEU A 44 -14.58 -20.50 1.91
N LEU A 45 -14.25 -20.96 0.69
CA LEU A 45 -13.99 -20.08 -0.44
C LEU A 45 -15.20 -19.18 -0.75
N ILE A 46 -16.40 -19.77 -0.86
CA ILE A 46 -17.65 -19.07 -1.12
C ILE A 46 -17.97 -18.09 0.02
N PHE A 47 -17.73 -18.48 1.27
CA PHE A 47 -17.90 -17.60 2.41
C PHE A 47 -17.03 -16.34 2.29
N PHE A 48 -15.72 -16.50 2.01
CA PHE A 48 -14.81 -15.36 1.87
C PHE A 48 -15.12 -14.50 0.64
N GLU A 49 -15.54 -15.10 -0.46
CA GLU A 49 -15.97 -14.37 -1.65
C GLU A 49 -17.21 -13.51 -1.37
N THR A 50 -18.21 -14.09 -0.71
CA THR A 50 -19.45 -13.39 -0.31
C THR A 50 -19.14 -12.27 0.70
N LEU A 51 -18.26 -12.53 1.66
CA LEU A 51 -17.80 -11.53 2.62
C LEU A 51 -17.08 -10.37 1.91
N GLY A 52 -16.22 -10.66 0.93
CA GLY A 52 -15.57 -9.66 0.10
C GLY A 52 -16.57 -8.78 -0.65
N GLY A 53 -17.61 -9.39 -1.23
CA GLY A 53 -18.71 -8.67 -1.86
C GLY A 53 -19.46 -7.74 -0.87
N ALA A 54 -19.73 -8.21 0.34
CA ALA A 54 -20.34 -7.38 1.39
C ALA A 54 -19.44 -6.19 1.79
N MET A 55 -18.12 -6.40 1.87
CA MET A 55 -17.16 -5.32 2.17
C MET A 55 -17.12 -4.25 1.07
N LEU A 56 -17.29 -4.63 -0.21
CA LEU A 56 -17.41 -3.65 -1.30
C LEU A 56 -18.67 -2.78 -1.16
N ILE A 57 -19.81 -3.36 -0.76
CA ILE A 57 -21.05 -2.60 -0.51
C ILE A 57 -20.84 -1.59 0.63
N ILE A 58 -20.20 -2.00 1.73
CA ILE A 58 -19.88 -1.09 2.84
C ILE A 58 -18.95 0.03 2.36
N THR A 59 -17.97 -0.30 1.52
CA THR A 59 -17.05 0.69 0.92
C THR A 59 -17.82 1.71 0.09
N TYR A 60 -18.86 1.31 -0.64
CA TYR A 60 -19.72 2.23 -1.39
C TYR A 60 -20.43 3.23 -0.48
N TRP A 61 -20.94 2.80 0.67
CA TRP A 61 -21.54 3.71 1.66
C TRP A 61 -20.53 4.72 2.20
N VAL A 62 -19.31 4.27 2.49
CA VAL A 62 -18.21 5.15 2.93
C VAL A 62 -17.84 6.16 1.83
N ILE A 63 -17.75 5.72 0.57
CA ILE A 63 -17.51 6.56 -0.60
C ILE A 63 -18.54 7.69 -0.68
N TRP A 64 -19.83 7.39 -0.47
CA TRP A 64 -20.89 8.40 -0.48
C TRP A 64 -20.76 9.46 0.61
N ILE A 65 -20.31 9.06 1.81
CA ILE A 65 -20.13 9.95 2.96
C ILE A 65 -18.79 10.71 2.86
N SER A 66 -17.82 10.17 2.11
CA SER A 66 -16.44 10.66 2.04
C SER A 66 -16.29 12.14 1.70
N PRO A 67 -17.08 12.78 0.81
CA PRO A 67 -16.90 14.21 0.52
C PRO A 67 -17.10 15.10 1.75
N ILE A 68 -18.07 14.74 2.59
CA ILE A 68 -18.37 15.47 3.84
C ILE A 68 -17.23 15.24 4.84
N GLY A 69 -16.79 14.00 5.00
CA GLY A 69 -15.69 13.65 5.90
C GLY A 69 -14.37 14.33 5.51
N ILE A 70 -14.02 14.31 4.22
CA ILE A 70 -12.80 14.95 3.68
C ILE A 70 -12.87 16.46 3.89
N PHE A 71 -14.01 17.10 3.67
CA PHE A 71 -14.18 18.53 3.92
C PHE A 71 -13.82 18.89 5.37
N PHE A 72 -14.38 18.17 6.35
CA PHE A 72 -14.07 18.43 7.76
C PHE A 72 -12.63 18.07 8.14
N LEU A 73 -12.06 16.99 7.58
CA LEU A 73 -10.66 16.61 7.81
C LEU A 73 -9.69 17.69 7.32
N VAL A 74 -9.94 18.25 6.14
CA VAL A 74 -9.13 19.34 5.59
C VAL A 74 -9.35 20.62 6.39
N ALA A 75 -10.60 21.00 6.67
CA ALA A 75 -10.92 22.20 7.42
C ALA A 75 -10.34 22.19 8.84
N ALA A 76 -10.48 21.09 9.58
CA ALA A 76 -9.93 20.94 10.92
C ALA A 76 -8.41 21.16 10.93
N LYS A 77 -7.71 20.63 9.93
CA LYS A 77 -6.25 20.79 9.84
C LYS A 77 -5.83 22.19 9.44
N VAL A 78 -6.58 22.87 8.59
CA VAL A 78 -6.34 24.29 8.29
C VAL A 78 -6.51 25.16 9.54
N LEU A 79 -7.44 24.83 10.43
CA LEU A 79 -7.65 25.56 11.69
C LEU A 79 -6.55 25.33 12.74
N GLU A 80 -5.93 24.14 12.75
CA GLU A 80 -4.78 23.83 13.61
C GLU A 80 -3.49 24.53 13.16
N MET A 81 -3.47 25.18 11.99
CA MET A 81 -2.28 25.85 11.48
C MET A 81 -1.98 27.14 12.26
N GLU A 82 -0.88 27.15 13.01
CA GLU A 82 -0.47 28.31 13.83
C GLU A 82 -0.01 29.52 13.00
N SER A 83 0.51 29.33 11.77
CA SER A 83 0.63 30.35 10.70
C SER A 83 1.38 29.82 9.47
N PHE A 84 0.89 30.15 8.26
CA PHE A 84 1.57 29.80 6.99
C PHE A 84 2.93 30.53 6.84
N GLU A 85 3.07 31.71 7.44
CA GLU A 85 4.26 32.55 7.38
C GLU A 85 5.44 31.95 8.15
N VAL A 86 5.20 31.28 9.29
CA VAL A 86 6.23 30.55 10.06
C VAL A 86 6.71 29.30 9.31
N ILE A 87 5.79 28.58 8.65
CA ILE A 87 6.11 27.41 7.80
C ILE A 87 7.03 27.82 6.64
N VAL A 88 6.73 28.95 5.98
CA VAL A 88 7.50 29.44 4.82
C VAL A 88 8.80 30.13 5.23
N GLY A 89 8.83 30.85 6.36
CA GLY A 89 9.95 31.71 6.76
C GLY A 89 11.23 30.97 7.18
N GLN A 90 11.12 29.82 7.85
CA GLN A 90 12.30 29.07 8.34
C GLN A 90 12.47 27.69 7.68
N LEU A 91 11.36 27.06 7.23
CA LEU A 91 11.34 25.72 6.64
C LEU A 91 10.87 25.71 5.18
N GLY A 92 10.58 26.88 4.60
CA GLY A 92 9.95 26.98 3.27
C GLY A 92 10.76 26.32 2.15
N MET A 93 12.10 26.45 2.17
CA MET A 93 12.97 25.80 1.19
C MET A 93 12.96 24.28 1.32
N TYR A 94 13.00 23.76 2.54
CA TYR A 94 12.87 22.33 2.83
C TYR A 94 11.52 21.81 2.34
N PHE A 95 10.43 22.46 2.76
CA PHE A 95 9.06 22.11 2.38
C PHE A 95 8.88 22.08 0.85
N THR A 96 9.35 23.13 0.17
CA THR A 96 9.28 23.24 -1.30
C THR A 96 10.10 22.15 -1.98
N THR A 97 11.27 21.81 -1.45
CA THR A 97 12.12 20.74 -1.99
C THR A 97 11.45 19.38 -1.90
N VAL A 98 10.84 19.06 -0.75
CA VAL A 98 10.09 17.80 -0.57
C VAL A 98 8.90 17.77 -1.53
N LEU A 99 8.10 18.84 -1.58
CA LEU A 99 6.96 18.90 -2.49
C LEU A 99 7.38 18.72 -3.95
N LEU A 100 8.41 19.45 -4.39
CA LEU A 100 8.91 19.35 -5.75
C LEU A 100 9.35 17.92 -6.07
N GLY A 101 10.07 17.26 -5.16
CA GLY A 101 10.46 15.86 -5.31
C GLY A 101 9.27 14.93 -5.44
N LEU A 102 8.26 15.08 -4.57
CA LEU A 102 7.02 14.30 -4.61
C LEU A 102 6.22 14.53 -5.90
N PHE A 103 6.13 15.78 -6.37
CA PHE A 103 5.45 16.11 -7.63
C PHE A 103 6.17 15.53 -8.84
N ILE A 104 7.51 15.62 -8.89
CA ILE A 104 8.30 15.02 -9.96
C ILE A 104 8.13 13.50 -9.93
N HIS A 105 8.24 12.86 -8.76
CA HIS A 105 8.07 11.41 -8.64
C HIS A 105 6.66 10.97 -9.05
N GLY A 106 5.65 11.61 -8.46
CA GLY A 106 4.24 11.27 -8.64
C GLY A 106 3.67 11.54 -10.03
N PHE A 107 4.05 12.65 -10.67
CA PHE A 107 3.46 13.09 -11.94
C PHE A 107 4.39 12.93 -13.15
N VAL A 108 5.67 12.64 -12.94
CA VAL A 108 6.64 12.39 -14.02
C VAL A 108 7.18 10.97 -13.95
N VAL A 109 7.82 10.56 -12.86
CA VAL A 109 8.53 9.28 -12.79
C VAL A 109 7.57 8.08 -12.83
N ILE A 110 6.61 8.02 -11.90
CA ILE A 110 5.64 6.92 -11.82
C ILE A 110 4.79 6.83 -13.12
N PRO A 111 4.23 7.94 -13.66
CA PRO A 111 3.43 7.87 -14.88
C PRO A 111 4.26 7.54 -16.13
N LEU A 112 5.53 7.97 -16.18
CA LEU A 112 6.46 7.58 -17.24
C LEU A 112 6.74 6.08 -17.18
N TYR A 113 6.98 5.53 -16.00
CA TYR A 113 7.19 4.09 -15.82
C TYR A 113 5.98 3.28 -16.29
N TYR A 114 4.76 3.70 -15.90
CA TYR A 114 3.52 3.11 -16.43
C TYR A 114 3.46 3.16 -17.96
N SER A 115 3.80 4.30 -18.55
CA SER A 115 3.76 4.50 -20.00
C SER A 115 4.74 3.59 -20.73
N ILE A 116 5.94 3.41 -20.18
CA ILE A 116 6.97 2.53 -20.75
C ILE A 116 6.52 1.06 -20.69
N CYS A 117 6.02 0.62 -19.54
CA CYS A 117 5.61 -0.78 -19.33
C CYS A 117 4.35 -1.16 -20.11
N THR A 118 3.32 -0.30 -20.08
CA THR A 118 1.99 -0.61 -20.65
C THR A 118 1.79 -0.09 -22.07
N ARG A 119 2.68 0.81 -22.54
CA ARG A 119 2.55 1.56 -23.80
C ARG A 119 1.24 2.35 -23.90
N LYS A 120 0.69 2.77 -22.76
CA LYS A 120 -0.54 3.57 -22.65
C LYS A 120 -0.30 4.85 -21.85
N LEU A 121 -1.08 5.89 -22.15
CA LEU A 121 -1.03 7.13 -21.38
C LEU A 121 -1.72 6.96 -20.01
N PRO A 122 -1.11 7.42 -18.91
CA PRO A 122 -1.58 7.20 -17.54
C PRO A 122 -2.67 8.19 -17.12
N PHE A 123 -2.93 9.25 -17.88
CA PHE A 123 -3.82 10.35 -17.45
C PHE A 123 -5.22 9.87 -17.07
N ARG A 124 -5.85 9.02 -17.90
CA ARG A 124 -7.16 8.46 -17.59
C ARG A 124 -7.13 7.60 -16.34
N PHE A 125 -6.05 6.82 -16.17
CA PHE A 125 -5.85 5.99 -15.00
C PHE A 125 -5.80 6.82 -13.72
N ILE A 126 -5.03 7.91 -13.73
CA ILE A 126 -4.88 8.83 -12.58
C ILE A 126 -6.21 9.55 -12.27
N VAL A 127 -6.93 10.02 -13.29
CA VAL A 127 -8.23 10.69 -13.11
C VAL A 127 -9.26 9.75 -12.46
N ASN A 128 -9.28 8.49 -12.88
CA ASN A 128 -10.13 7.47 -12.28
C ASN A 128 -9.80 7.21 -10.80
N MET A 129 -8.56 7.44 -10.38
CA MET A 129 -8.11 7.34 -8.99
C MET A 129 -8.35 8.62 -8.15
N SER A 130 -8.83 9.71 -8.75
CA SER A 130 -8.97 11.03 -8.09
C SER A 130 -9.63 10.96 -6.70
N GLN A 131 -10.70 10.20 -6.57
CA GLN A 131 -11.41 10.04 -5.30
C GLN A 131 -10.50 9.42 -4.22
N ALA A 132 -9.81 8.33 -4.54
CA ALA A 132 -8.87 7.71 -3.62
C ALA A 132 -7.71 8.67 -3.29
N LEU A 133 -7.19 9.42 -4.26
CA LEU A 133 -6.13 10.39 -4.03
C LEU A 133 -6.57 11.53 -3.09
N PHE A 134 -7.79 12.03 -3.23
CA PHE A 134 -8.35 13.03 -2.31
C PHE A 134 -8.61 12.46 -0.92
N THR A 135 -9.06 11.21 -0.80
CA THR A 135 -9.18 10.53 0.50
C THR A 135 -7.82 10.32 1.15
N ALA A 136 -6.81 9.89 0.39
CA ALA A 136 -5.44 9.73 0.88
C ALA A 136 -4.89 11.05 1.40
N PHE A 137 -5.07 12.13 0.63
CA PHE A 137 -4.69 13.47 1.04
C PHE A 137 -5.45 13.93 2.29
N GLY A 138 -6.75 13.67 2.38
CA GLY A 138 -7.62 14.07 3.49
C GLY A 138 -7.36 13.29 4.79
N THR A 139 -7.07 12.01 4.69
CA THR A 139 -6.84 11.13 5.85
C THR A 139 -5.39 11.10 6.31
N GLY A 140 -4.43 11.27 5.39
CA GLY A 140 -3.02 11.03 5.66
C GLY A 140 -2.71 9.55 5.95
N SER A 141 -3.53 8.62 5.46
CA SER A 141 -3.32 7.18 5.67
C SER A 141 -3.61 6.35 4.42
N SER A 142 -2.59 5.61 3.96
CA SER A 142 -2.73 4.62 2.89
C SER A 142 -3.69 3.51 3.28
N ASN A 143 -3.62 3.05 4.54
CA ASN A 143 -4.47 1.99 5.07
C ASN A 143 -5.95 2.40 5.16
N ALA A 144 -6.23 3.63 5.61
CA ALA A 144 -7.61 4.14 5.66
C ALA A 144 -8.21 4.31 4.26
N THR A 145 -7.36 4.52 3.25
CA THR A 145 -7.77 4.75 1.86
C THR A 145 -7.88 3.46 1.05
N LEU A 146 -7.29 2.35 1.52
CA LEU A 146 -7.17 1.09 0.81
C LEU A 146 -8.50 0.59 0.20
N PRO A 147 -9.65 0.55 0.90
CA PRO A 147 -10.90 0.08 0.31
C PRO A 147 -11.37 0.93 -0.87
N ILE A 148 -11.23 2.26 -0.76
CA ILE A 148 -11.61 3.21 -1.81
C ILE A 148 -10.67 3.08 -3.02
N SER A 149 -9.36 2.92 -2.78
CA SER A 149 -8.38 2.66 -3.84
C SER A 149 -8.70 1.38 -4.60
N MET A 150 -9.02 0.29 -3.89
CA MET A 150 -9.38 -0.99 -4.50
C MET A 150 -10.66 -0.89 -5.34
N SER A 151 -11.71 -0.25 -4.83
CA SER A 151 -12.95 -0.03 -5.61
C SER A 151 -12.70 0.84 -6.84
N CYS A 152 -11.90 1.91 -6.76
CA CYS A 152 -11.54 2.71 -7.93
C CYS A 152 -10.76 1.90 -8.98
N LEU A 153 -9.89 0.99 -8.56
CA LEU A 153 -9.14 0.11 -9.46
C LEU A 153 -10.02 -0.92 -10.15
N GLU A 154 -10.85 -1.64 -9.38
CA GLU A 154 -11.74 -2.68 -9.88
C GLU A 154 -12.84 -2.09 -10.78
N GLU A 155 -13.47 -0.97 -10.39
CA GLU A 155 -14.65 -0.43 -11.06
C GLU A 155 -14.34 0.60 -12.15
N LYS A 156 -13.39 1.52 -11.91
CA LYS A 156 -13.14 2.65 -12.84
C LYS A 156 -11.98 2.38 -13.80
N ASN A 157 -10.96 1.66 -13.32
CA ASN A 157 -9.79 1.27 -14.12
C ASN A 157 -9.86 -0.15 -14.67
N GLU A 158 -10.87 -0.93 -14.29
CA GLU A 158 -11.13 -2.29 -14.78
C GLU A 158 -9.92 -3.23 -14.60
N VAL A 159 -9.16 -3.03 -13.51
CA VAL A 159 -8.03 -3.90 -13.15
C VAL A 159 -8.59 -5.20 -12.56
N ASP A 160 -8.01 -6.35 -12.92
CA ASP A 160 -8.50 -7.65 -12.43
C ASP A 160 -8.53 -7.69 -10.89
N PRO A 161 -9.68 -8.00 -10.25
CA PRO A 161 -9.79 -8.04 -8.78
C PRO A 161 -8.78 -8.94 -8.10
N ARG A 162 -8.31 -10.01 -8.77
CA ARG A 162 -7.28 -10.92 -8.23
C ARG A 162 -5.94 -10.20 -8.06
N VAL A 163 -5.61 -9.30 -8.99
CA VAL A 163 -4.40 -8.46 -8.91
C VAL A 163 -4.59 -7.38 -7.85
N VAL A 164 -5.71 -6.65 -7.89
CA VAL A 164 -5.99 -5.55 -6.94
C VAL A 164 -5.94 -6.04 -5.49
N ARG A 165 -6.63 -7.14 -5.19
CA ARG A 165 -6.72 -7.71 -3.83
C ARG A 165 -5.42 -8.28 -3.29
N PHE A 166 -4.46 -8.55 -4.16
CA PHE A 166 -3.13 -9.00 -3.77
C PHE A 166 -2.13 -7.83 -3.68
N VAL A 167 -2.04 -7.01 -4.71
CA VAL A 167 -1.04 -5.94 -4.83
C VAL A 167 -1.32 -4.79 -3.88
N MET A 168 -2.57 -4.33 -3.77
CA MET A 168 -2.87 -3.12 -3.00
C MET A 168 -2.61 -3.25 -1.49
N PRO A 169 -3.00 -4.33 -0.81
CA PRO A 169 -2.69 -4.49 0.62
C PRO A 169 -1.19 -4.60 0.91
N ILE A 170 -0.43 -5.21 -0.01
CA ILE A 170 1.04 -5.31 0.09
C ILE A 170 1.66 -3.93 -0.13
N GLY A 171 1.25 -3.22 -1.19
CA GLY A 171 1.72 -1.88 -1.55
C GLY A 171 1.53 -0.89 -0.41
N ALA A 172 0.33 -0.85 0.18
CA ALA A 172 -0.01 0.08 1.27
C ALA A 172 0.90 -0.05 2.52
N THR A 173 1.63 -1.17 2.66
CA THR A 173 2.60 -1.37 3.75
C THR A 173 4.05 -1.26 3.27
N ILE A 174 4.39 -1.82 2.11
CA ILE A 174 5.78 -1.96 1.65
C ILE A 174 6.23 -0.79 0.79
N ASN A 175 5.34 -0.27 -0.06
CA ASN A 175 5.66 0.71 -1.08
C ASN A 175 5.43 2.13 -0.57
N MET A 176 6.43 2.66 0.14
CA MET A 176 6.39 3.99 0.75
C MET A 176 7.41 4.96 0.13
N ASP A 177 7.37 5.12 -1.19
CA ASP A 177 8.26 6.02 -1.94
C ASP A 177 8.32 7.45 -1.39
N GLY A 178 7.15 8.01 -1.06
CA GLY A 178 7.05 9.35 -0.50
C GLY A 178 7.72 9.47 0.86
N THR A 179 7.71 8.41 1.65
CA THR A 179 8.40 8.34 2.95
C THR A 179 9.90 8.32 2.75
N ALA A 180 10.41 7.45 1.86
CA ALA A 180 11.85 7.37 1.56
C ALA A 180 12.39 8.69 1.01
N LEU A 181 11.66 9.35 0.09
CA LEU A 181 12.04 10.65 -0.45
C LEU A 181 12.12 11.71 0.65
N TYR A 182 11.10 11.78 1.51
CA TYR A 182 11.05 12.72 2.62
C TYR A 182 12.18 12.51 3.63
N GLU A 183 12.46 11.25 3.99
CA GLU A 183 13.55 10.88 4.89
C GLU A 183 14.92 11.31 4.34
N ALA A 184 15.18 11.03 3.07
CA ALA A 184 16.42 11.44 2.42
C ALA A 184 16.58 12.97 2.40
N VAL A 185 15.53 13.71 2.00
CA VAL A 185 15.58 15.18 1.93
C VAL A 185 15.71 15.80 3.33
N ALA A 186 15.02 15.27 4.33
CA ALA A 186 15.10 15.73 5.71
C ALA A 186 16.49 15.54 6.32
N ALA A 187 17.09 14.36 6.14
CA ALA A 187 18.44 14.09 6.64
C ALA A 187 19.48 15.02 5.98
N ILE A 188 19.37 15.27 4.67
CA ILE A 188 20.22 16.24 3.97
C ILE A 188 19.99 17.65 4.52
N PHE A 189 18.74 18.06 4.69
CA PHE A 189 18.41 19.37 5.26
C PHE A 189 19.01 19.57 6.66
N ILE A 190 18.82 18.60 7.56
CA ILE A 190 19.36 18.65 8.92
C ILE A 190 20.89 18.70 8.89
N SER A 191 21.54 17.92 8.02
CA SER A 191 23.01 17.99 7.87
C SER A 191 23.47 19.40 7.47
N GLN A 192 22.75 20.08 6.58
CA GLN A 192 23.05 21.44 6.15
C GLN A 192 22.85 22.45 7.29
N VAL A 193 21.77 22.32 8.07
CA VAL A 193 21.52 23.16 9.26
C VAL A 193 22.65 22.99 10.28
N ARG A 194 23.17 21.77 10.45
CA ARG A 194 24.29 21.45 11.34
C ARG A 194 25.67 21.81 10.75
N ASN A 195 25.74 22.38 9.54
CA ASN A 195 26.98 22.63 8.80
C ASN A 195 27.86 21.36 8.65
N MET A 196 27.22 20.20 8.56
CA MET A 196 27.87 18.92 8.34
C MET A 196 27.87 18.61 6.85
N THR A 197 29.04 18.22 6.32
CA THR A 197 29.16 17.77 4.94
C THR A 197 28.96 16.26 4.89
N LEU A 198 28.00 15.81 4.08
CA LEU A 198 27.79 14.39 3.85
C LEU A 198 28.73 13.91 2.74
N SER A 199 29.50 12.86 3.04
CA SER A 199 30.27 12.14 2.03
C SER A 199 29.36 11.33 1.10
N ILE A 200 29.87 10.97 -0.08
CA ILE A 200 29.15 10.08 -1.02
C ILE A 200 28.77 8.76 -0.35
N GLY A 201 29.65 8.21 0.50
CA GLY A 201 29.37 6.99 1.26
C GLY A 201 28.20 7.14 2.21
N GLN A 202 28.10 8.26 2.91
CA GLN A 202 26.96 8.57 3.79
C GLN A 202 25.67 8.78 3.00
N LEU A 203 25.72 9.44 1.84
CA LEU A 203 24.55 9.61 0.97
C LEU A 203 24.01 8.26 0.49
N LEU A 204 24.89 7.35 0.07
CA LEU A 204 24.51 6.00 -0.34
C LEU A 204 23.93 5.19 0.83
N ALA A 205 24.61 5.20 1.98
CA ALA A 205 24.13 4.50 3.17
C ALA A 205 22.74 5.01 3.61
N MET A 206 22.56 6.34 3.66
CA MET A 206 21.29 6.99 3.97
C MET A 206 20.19 6.60 2.98
N SER A 207 20.48 6.55 1.67
CA SER A 207 19.51 6.15 0.65
C SER A 207 19.04 4.70 0.85
N ILE A 208 19.96 3.79 1.17
CA ILE A 208 19.64 2.39 1.45
C ILE A 208 18.82 2.29 2.74
N THR A 209 19.23 2.96 3.81
CA THR A 209 18.50 2.94 5.08
C THR A 209 17.10 3.54 4.92
N ALA A 210 16.94 4.67 4.24
CA ALA A 210 15.62 5.27 4.03
C ALA A 210 14.68 4.33 3.25
N THR A 211 15.20 3.66 2.22
CA THR A 211 14.43 2.67 1.44
C THR A 211 14.06 1.44 2.30
N ALA A 212 14.97 0.97 3.14
CA ALA A 212 14.69 -0.16 4.04
C ALA A 212 13.72 0.22 5.16
N ALA A 213 13.88 1.42 5.73
CA ALA A 213 13.05 1.94 6.81
C ALA A 213 11.64 2.24 6.32
N SER A 214 11.47 2.71 5.08
CA SER A 214 10.16 2.99 4.51
C SER A 214 9.29 1.73 4.37
N ILE A 215 9.87 0.54 4.20
CA ILE A 215 9.14 -0.74 4.22
C ILE A 215 8.56 -1.03 5.62
N GLY A 216 9.26 -0.59 6.67
CA GLY A 216 8.88 -0.78 8.06
C GLY A 216 7.93 0.29 8.61
N ALA A 217 7.72 1.39 7.88
CA ALA A 217 6.78 2.42 8.28
C ALA A 217 5.34 1.89 8.15
N ALA A 218 4.51 2.14 9.17
CA ALA A 218 3.11 1.76 9.11
C ALA A 218 2.33 2.75 8.22
N GLY A 219 1.33 2.28 7.47
CA GLY A 219 0.48 3.11 6.60
C GLY A 219 -0.52 4.01 7.35
N ILE A 220 -0.08 4.58 8.48
CA ILE A 220 -0.83 5.45 9.40
C ILE A 220 -0.21 6.86 9.40
N PRO A 221 -0.97 7.89 9.81
CA PRO A 221 -0.46 9.26 9.79
C PRO A 221 0.81 9.40 10.62
N GLN A 222 1.75 10.24 10.14
CA GLN A 222 3.00 10.61 10.82
C GLN A 222 3.95 9.44 11.13
N ALA A 223 3.74 8.24 10.56
CA ALA A 223 4.60 7.09 10.81
C ALA A 223 6.08 7.33 10.42
N GLY A 224 6.30 8.19 9.41
CA GLY A 224 7.64 8.52 8.92
C GLY A 224 8.55 9.26 9.92
N LEU A 225 8.01 9.85 10.99
CA LEU A 225 8.84 10.50 12.01
C LEU A 225 9.62 9.49 12.86
N VAL A 226 9.06 8.29 13.06
CA VAL A 226 9.73 7.22 13.84
C VAL A 226 10.89 6.63 13.04
N THR A 227 10.69 6.40 11.75
CA THR A 227 11.70 5.85 10.85
C THR A 227 12.79 6.87 10.51
N MET A 228 12.48 8.17 10.52
CA MET A 228 13.47 9.24 10.37
C MET A 228 14.64 9.13 11.37
N VAL A 229 14.38 8.74 12.62
CA VAL A 229 15.43 8.57 13.64
C VAL A 229 16.49 7.57 13.18
N MET A 230 16.08 6.48 12.55
CA MET A 230 16.98 5.46 12.02
C MET A 230 17.85 6.00 10.87
N VAL A 231 17.27 6.84 10.02
CA VAL A 231 17.96 7.46 8.88
C VAL A 231 18.98 8.49 9.36
N LEU A 232 18.65 9.31 10.36
CA LEU A 232 19.58 10.27 10.96
C LEU A 232 20.76 9.57 11.64
N ASP A 233 20.51 8.50 12.40
CA ASP A 233 21.54 7.74 13.09
C ASP A 233 22.56 7.12 12.10
N THR A 234 22.09 6.67 10.93
CA THR A 234 22.95 6.12 9.87
C THR A 234 24.04 7.08 9.41
N VAL A 235 23.76 8.40 9.43
CA VAL A 235 24.71 9.43 9.02
C VAL A 235 25.36 10.15 10.21
N GLY A 236 25.08 9.70 11.43
CA GLY A 236 25.62 10.27 12.67
C GLY A 236 25.00 11.60 13.09
N LEU A 237 23.75 11.85 12.67
CA LEU A 237 22.99 13.03 13.08
C LEU A 237 22.19 12.75 14.37
N PRO A 238 22.05 13.74 15.27
CA PRO A 238 21.27 13.58 16.49
C PRO A 238 19.77 13.35 16.21
N PRO A 239 19.13 12.30 16.78
CA PRO A 239 17.71 12.03 16.60
C PRO A 239 16.76 13.16 17.02
N GLU A 240 17.14 13.98 17.99
CA GLU A 240 16.35 15.12 18.46
C GLU A 240 16.09 16.17 17.37
N ASP A 241 16.89 16.18 16.30
CA ASP A 241 16.72 17.11 15.18
C ASP A 241 15.47 16.85 14.33
N VAL A 242 14.79 15.71 14.52
CA VAL A 242 13.46 15.48 13.93
C VAL A 242 12.44 16.55 14.38
N THR A 243 12.65 17.16 15.55
CA THR A 243 11.80 18.27 16.03
C THR A 243 11.87 19.52 15.15
N LEU A 244 12.93 19.68 14.35
CA LEU A 244 13.08 20.82 13.42
C LEU A 244 12.06 20.77 12.27
N ILE A 245 11.59 19.58 11.88
CA ILE A 245 10.72 19.37 10.72
C ILE A 245 9.28 19.00 11.10
N ILE A 246 9.02 18.68 12.38
CA ILE A 246 7.72 18.22 12.86
C ILE A 246 6.59 19.22 12.57
N ALA A 247 6.90 20.52 12.60
CA ALA A 247 5.93 21.60 12.39
C ALA A 247 5.31 21.59 10.98
N VAL A 248 6.02 21.05 9.99
CA VAL A 248 5.57 20.99 8.59
C VAL A 248 5.16 19.58 8.16
N ASP A 249 5.46 18.58 8.99
CA ASP A 249 5.24 17.17 8.65
C ASP A 249 3.76 16.84 8.43
N TRP A 250 2.86 17.42 9.23
CA TRP A 250 1.42 17.15 9.11
C TRP A 250 0.86 17.42 7.70
N LEU A 251 1.47 18.34 6.95
CA LEU A 251 1.09 18.66 5.58
C LEU A 251 1.87 17.82 4.57
N LEU A 252 3.19 17.66 4.75
CA LEU A 252 4.01 16.84 3.87
C LEU A 252 3.55 15.37 3.88
N ASP A 253 3.18 14.82 5.03
CA ASP A 253 2.61 13.47 5.22
C ASP A 253 1.42 13.17 4.30
N ARG A 254 0.58 14.18 4.04
CA ARG A 254 -0.58 14.05 3.14
C ARG A 254 -0.16 13.90 1.69
N PHE A 255 0.82 14.68 1.25
CA PHE A 255 1.39 14.54 -0.09
C PHE A 255 2.11 13.20 -0.24
N ARG A 256 2.89 12.79 0.78
CA ARG A 256 3.57 11.48 0.80
C ARG A 256 2.59 10.33 0.65
N THR A 257 1.54 10.33 1.48
CA THR A 257 0.46 9.32 1.43
C THR A 257 -0.18 9.28 0.05
N THR A 258 -0.47 10.43 -0.54
CA THR A 258 -1.10 10.52 -1.87
C THR A 258 -0.21 9.90 -2.95
N ILE A 259 1.09 10.18 -2.92
CA ILE A 259 2.04 9.60 -3.87
C ILE A 259 2.21 8.08 -3.67
N ASN A 260 2.25 7.61 -2.41
CA ASN A 260 2.30 6.17 -2.12
C ASN A 260 1.08 5.44 -2.70
N VAL A 261 -0.13 5.95 -2.44
CA VAL A 261 -1.38 5.38 -2.98
C VAL A 261 -1.40 5.42 -4.50
N LEU A 262 -0.90 6.50 -5.12
CA LEU A 262 -0.77 6.58 -6.57
C LEU A 262 0.20 5.52 -7.13
N GLY A 263 1.36 5.35 -6.47
CA GLY A 263 2.35 4.33 -6.82
C GLY A 263 1.80 2.92 -6.74
N ASP A 264 1.11 2.58 -5.65
CA ASP A 264 0.45 1.28 -5.47
C ASP A 264 -0.55 1.00 -6.58
N SER A 265 -1.37 2.00 -6.89
CA SER A 265 -2.42 1.89 -7.90
C SER A 265 -1.84 1.67 -9.29
N ILE A 266 -0.81 2.45 -9.66
CA ILE A 266 -0.12 2.29 -10.93
C ILE A 266 0.62 0.95 -10.98
N GLY A 267 1.24 0.51 -9.88
CA GLY A 267 1.87 -0.80 -9.75
C GLY A 267 0.89 -1.93 -10.04
N ALA A 268 -0.31 -1.88 -9.46
CA ALA A 268 -1.37 -2.85 -9.74
C ALA A 268 -1.76 -2.87 -11.23
N GLY A 269 -1.88 -1.70 -11.86
CA GLY A 269 -2.17 -1.60 -13.30
C GLY A 269 -1.05 -2.15 -14.21
N ILE A 270 0.22 -1.99 -13.80
CA ILE A 270 1.36 -2.58 -14.54
C ILE A 270 1.36 -4.09 -14.40
N VAL A 271 1.17 -4.61 -13.18
CA VAL A 271 1.11 -6.06 -12.90
C VAL A 271 -0.02 -6.71 -13.70
N ASP A 272 -1.21 -6.10 -13.72
CA ASP A 272 -2.34 -6.56 -14.53
C ASP A 272 -1.99 -6.63 -16.02
N HIS A 273 -1.34 -5.59 -16.56
CA HIS A 273 -0.90 -5.57 -17.94
C HIS A 273 0.07 -6.72 -18.27
N LEU A 274 1.05 -6.97 -17.39
CA LEU A 274 2.08 -7.99 -17.60
C LEU A 274 1.54 -9.41 -17.41
N SER A 275 0.64 -9.62 -16.44
CA SER A 275 0.06 -10.92 -16.11
C SER A 275 -1.19 -11.27 -16.92
N LYS A 276 -1.59 -10.42 -17.89
CA LYS A 276 -2.82 -10.61 -18.66
C LYS A 276 -2.95 -12.00 -19.30
N SER A 277 -1.85 -12.58 -19.80
CA SER A 277 -1.85 -13.92 -20.40
C SER A 277 -2.10 -15.04 -19.39
N GLU A 278 -1.60 -14.88 -18.15
CA GLU A 278 -1.78 -15.83 -17.06
C GLU A 278 -3.21 -15.76 -16.50
N LEU A 279 -3.72 -14.53 -16.33
CA LEU A 279 -5.08 -14.26 -15.86
C LEU A 279 -6.15 -14.86 -16.80
N LEU A 280 -5.89 -14.84 -18.12
CA LEU A 280 -6.76 -15.47 -19.11
C LEU A 280 -6.76 -16.99 -19.02
N LYS A 281 -5.59 -17.62 -18.77
CA LYS A 281 -5.48 -19.08 -18.59
C LYS A 281 -6.22 -19.54 -17.33
N LEU A 282 -6.18 -18.76 -16.25
CA LEU A 282 -6.90 -19.06 -15.01
C LEU A 282 -8.43 -18.99 -15.15
N GLY A 283 -8.95 -18.28 -16.15
CA GLY A 283 -10.38 -18.20 -16.43
C GLY A 283 -10.91 -19.28 -17.37
N GLN A 284 -10.05 -20.13 -17.93
CA GLN A 284 -10.46 -21.22 -18.83
C GLN A 284 -10.71 -22.50 -18.02
N PRO A 285 -11.80 -23.25 -18.30
CA PRO A 285 -11.99 -24.59 -17.73
C PRO A 285 -10.79 -25.46 -18.08
N ASN A 286 -10.18 -26.09 -17.08
CA ASN A 286 -9.04 -26.97 -17.30
C ASN A 286 -9.53 -28.26 -18.01
N PRO A 287 -9.09 -28.54 -19.25
CA PRO A 287 -9.55 -29.71 -20.00
C PRO A 287 -9.15 -31.05 -19.36
N ASP A 288 -8.21 -31.04 -18.40
CA ASP A 288 -7.76 -32.25 -17.71
C ASP A 288 -8.55 -32.58 -16.43
N THR A 289 -9.28 -31.62 -15.84
CA THR A 289 -10.15 -31.89 -14.67
C THR A 289 -11.48 -32.53 -15.04
N ASP A 290 -11.98 -32.32 -16.26
CA ASP A 290 -13.27 -32.88 -16.70
C ASP A 290 -13.18 -34.35 -17.17
N LYS A 291 -11.98 -34.84 -17.49
CA LYS A 291 -11.77 -36.24 -17.89
C LYS A 291 -11.84 -37.23 -16.72
N VAL A 292 -11.57 -36.77 -15.49
CA VAL A 292 -11.61 -37.63 -14.29
C VAL A 292 -13.06 -37.79 -13.77
N GLY A 293 -13.94 -36.81 -14.02
CA GLY A 293 -15.36 -36.91 -13.67
C GLY A 293 -16.20 -37.76 -14.64
N SER A 294 -15.78 -37.87 -15.90
CA SER A 294 -16.50 -38.61 -16.93
C SER A 294 -16.27 -40.14 -16.90
N GLN A 295 -15.20 -40.63 -16.26
CA GLN A 295 -14.91 -42.07 -16.22
C GLN A 295 -15.55 -42.82 -15.03
N ASN A 296 -16.06 -42.11 -14.03
CA ASN A 296 -16.70 -42.72 -12.86
C ASN A 296 -18.24 -42.77 -12.93
N GLY A 297 -18.83 -42.33 -14.06
CA GLY A 297 -20.28 -42.19 -14.23
C GLY A 297 -20.98 -43.34 -14.97
N GLU A 298 -20.26 -44.37 -15.43
CA GLU A 298 -20.84 -45.48 -16.22
C GLU A 298 -20.98 -46.81 -15.45
N VAL A 299 -20.84 -46.80 -14.11
CA VAL A 299 -21.09 -48.00 -13.31
C VAL A 299 -22.51 -47.96 -12.72
N ASN A 300 -23.35 -48.80 -13.32
CA ASN A 300 -24.60 -49.40 -12.81
C ASN A 300 -25.85 -48.52 -12.70
N ALA A 301 -26.51 -48.32 -13.85
CA ALA A 301 -27.92 -47.92 -13.93
C ALA A 301 -28.91 -49.12 -13.85
N GLU A 302 -28.48 -50.29 -13.38
CA GLU A 302 -29.30 -51.52 -13.33
C GLU A 302 -29.64 -52.04 -11.91
N GLU A 303 -29.26 -51.35 -10.83
CA GLU A 303 -29.46 -51.85 -9.45
C GLU A 303 -30.42 -51.02 -8.56
N ALA A 304 -31.21 -50.10 -9.13
CA ALA A 304 -32.12 -49.23 -8.35
C ALA A 304 -33.60 -49.66 -8.42
N GLU A 305 -33.89 -50.97 -8.40
CA GLU A 305 -35.27 -51.46 -8.50
C GLU A 305 -35.71 -52.45 -7.40
N TRP A 306 -35.20 -52.33 -6.16
CA TRP A 306 -35.80 -53.07 -5.03
C TRP A 306 -35.83 -52.25 -3.75
N HIS A 307 -37.05 -51.89 -3.32
CA HIS A 307 -37.54 -51.71 -1.94
C HIS A 307 -38.48 -50.50 -1.78
N THR A 308 -39.67 -50.61 -2.37
CA THR A 308 -40.88 -49.95 -1.85
C THR A 308 -42.04 -50.93 -1.88
N THR A 309 -42.09 -51.82 -0.89
CA THR A 309 -43.32 -52.52 -0.51
C THR A 309 -43.29 -52.91 0.97
N ALA A 310 -44.31 -52.44 1.70
CA ALA A 310 -44.87 -52.93 2.97
C ALA A 310 -44.14 -52.66 4.31
N MET A 311 -44.80 -51.78 5.08
CA MET A 311 -45.04 -51.66 6.54
C MET A 311 -44.60 -50.33 7.17
#